data_AF-A0A2N0A2A2-F1
#
_entry.id   AF-A0A2N0A2A2-F1
#
_cell.length_a   1.000
_cell.length_b   1.000
_cell.length_c   1.000
_cell.angle_alpha   90.00
_cell.angle_beta   90.00
_cell.angle_gamma   90.00
#
_symmetry.space_group_name_H-M   'P 1'
#
loop_
_entity.id
_entity.type
_entity.pdbx_description
1 polymer ?
#
loop_
_entity_poly.entity_id
_entity_poly.type
_entity_poly.pdbx_seq_one_letter_code
_entity_poly.pdbx_strand_id
1 'polypeptide(L)'
;MGEYLEQNYQDWIPSSLFSYLVLGLLSSLFIDIFFPDLVLIWAAAHSINIILFSLLFFGKKISCFSWGVILFFVLAICGYTKRSAPFLEESISWKKEFSQKINQTLDEAKIEGRAREISLGLVLGDAKGLDKEFKKNAREGGILHLFAASGLHLGILIGCMFAILKRIPFLGYYIPRILPVLFGLLYLACLGFPISLARAWIFSAWILLQSLFFRKSKPADLLVSSAGLVYLWDPVRSFGVSFLLSFGAVSGILLLLPIFQKCLPPLPEDKTILNRFIGFWRENLLVSLSAGIGTLPSLIYFFGSYSFGSLGLNLILVPICGILLPLLYFSLVLESIYLSILAEPIWKIVLFLLEILEITTVYWGKSNWNWVHHYRGETKFFGLGIWFLFLFFLFLWKLLPAGKIENSKLDLSNSLKKKTVRAALFKKIWILGFTICCGFQFLLANSSTWIRLPDVFFGDRFTFLVQEKSRLVIAGKCKYSSKILHKSLGKDPERFCGNSETLREIYIEHESCLDWISECLKRNQNVSLKYGGKEKPKIAGFENWILIPKLREFHLPDPGQRLIRFEVGKDSLLKLTNQTKNGEGIILILPRFRIKEDPREWNRFRKQLGIAPGWKFIGGDELPGIPVL
;
A
#
# COMPACT_ATOMS: atom_id res chain seq x y z
N MET A 1 -22.97 21.32 -24.09
CA MET A 1 -22.11 20.74 -23.04
C MET A 1 -22.85 19.66 -22.25
N GLY A 2 -24.08 19.91 -21.79
CA GLY A 2 -24.91 18.95 -21.04
C GLY A 2 -25.14 17.60 -21.73
N GLU A 3 -25.70 17.57 -22.95
CA GLU A 3 -25.97 16.33 -23.70
C GLU A 3 -24.69 15.52 -24.05
N TYR A 4 -23.59 16.22 -24.31
CA TYR A 4 -22.29 15.60 -24.60
C TYR A 4 -21.67 14.93 -23.35
N LEU A 5 -21.84 15.56 -22.18
CA LEU A 5 -21.48 14.96 -20.90
C LEU A 5 -22.39 13.77 -20.59
N GLU A 6 -23.67 13.87 -20.94
CA GLU A 6 -24.66 12.81 -20.73
C GLU A 6 -24.32 11.54 -21.50
N GLN A 7 -24.07 11.62 -22.80
CA GLN A 7 -23.63 10.44 -23.59
C GLN A 7 -22.33 9.80 -23.09
N ASN A 8 -21.42 10.59 -22.50
CA ASN A 8 -20.10 10.09 -22.09
C ASN A 8 -20.04 9.68 -20.60
N TYR A 9 -20.92 10.20 -19.75
CA TYR A 9 -20.88 10.00 -18.29
C TYR A 9 -22.20 9.47 -17.69
N GLN A 10 -23.17 9.02 -18.52
CA GLN A 10 -24.45 8.49 -18.02
C GLN A 10 -24.31 7.33 -17.01
N ASP A 11 -23.30 6.48 -17.22
CA ASP A 11 -22.97 5.31 -16.38
C ASP A 11 -22.39 5.70 -15.01
N TRP A 12 -21.94 6.95 -14.90
CA TRP A 12 -21.32 7.53 -13.70
C TRP A 12 -22.30 8.28 -12.82
N ILE A 13 -23.51 8.54 -13.31
CA ILE A 13 -24.53 9.22 -12.53
C ILE A 13 -25.38 8.12 -11.87
N PRO A 14 -25.40 8.05 -10.52
CA PRO A 14 -26.27 7.12 -9.81
C PRO A 14 -27.71 7.29 -10.28
N SER A 15 -28.42 6.19 -10.44
CA SER A 15 -29.83 6.19 -10.82
C SER A 15 -30.75 5.73 -9.70
N SER A 16 -30.20 5.07 -8.67
CA SER A 16 -30.98 4.55 -7.56
C SER A 16 -31.12 5.55 -6.41
N LEU A 17 -32.31 5.60 -5.80
CA LEU A 17 -32.58 6.39 -4.60
C LEU A 17 -31.66 5.96 -3.43
N PHE A 18 -31.38 4.66 -3.34
CA PHE A 18 -30.47 4.12 -2.34
C PHE A 18 -29.05 4.67 -2.50
N SER A 19 -28.53 4.74 -3.73
CA SER A 19 -27.22 5.36 -4.00
C SER A 19 -27.18 6.83 -3.57
N TYR A 20 -28.25 7.59 -3.82
CA TYR A 20 -28.33 8.99 -3.38
C TYR A 20 -28.39 9.13 -1.86
N LEU A 21 -29.13 8.25 -1.18
CA LEU A 21 -29.16 8.17 0.28
C LEU A 21 -27.77 7.86 0.85
N VAL A 22 -27.06 6.88 0.27
CA VAL A 22 -25.70 6.53 0.69
C VAL A 22 -24.73 7.68 0.43
N LEU A 23 -24.82 8.39 -0.69
CA LEU A 23 -24.02 9.61 -0.92
C LEU A 23 -24.29 10.69 0.14
N GLY A 24 -25.55 10.86 0.54
CA GLY A 24 -25.94 11.71 1.66
C GLY A 24 -25.24 11.33 2.97
N LEU A 25 -25.34 10.06 3.35
CA LEU A 25 -24.68 9.51 4.53
C LEU A 25 -23.15 9.69 4.49
N LEU A 26 -22.51 9.33 3.37
CA LEU A 26 -21.07 9.53 3.18
C LEU A 26 -20.71 11.01 3.31
N SER A 27 -21.49 11.90 2.70
CA SER A 27 -21.22 13.33 2.78
C SER A 27 -21.35 13.93 4.17
N SER A 28 -22.23 13.38 4.99
CA SER A 28 -22.33 13.77 6.39
C SER A 28 -21.13 13.30 7.22
N LEU A 29 -20.62 12.09 6.97
CA LEU A 29 -19.42 11.61 7.65
C LEU A 29 -18.21 12.51 7.36
N PHE A 30 -18.21 13.20 6.21
CA PHE A 30 -17.14 14.11 5.86
C PHE A 30 -17.21 15.39 6.69
N ILE A 31 -18.42 15.89 6.90
CA ILE A 31 -18.66 17.12 7.67
C ILE A 31 -18.40 16.88 9.15
N ASP A 32 -18.66 15.68 9.66
CA ASP A 32 -18.35 15.29 11.05
C ASP A 32 -16.87 15.44 11.40
N ILE A 33 -15.97 15.26 10.42
CA ILE A 33 -14.52 15.49 10.63
C ILE A 33 -14.24 16.94 11.07
N PHE A 34 -15.02 17.90 10.58
CA PHE A 34 -14.86 19.32 10.89
C PHE A 34 -15.75 19.79 12.04
N PHE A 35 -16.91 19.15 12.23
CA PHE A 35 -17.91 19.50 13.22
C PHE A 35 -18.38 18.25 13.99
N PRO A 36 -17.58 17.76 14.95
CA PRO A 36 -17.96 16.64 15.79
C PRO A 36 -19.25 16.96 16.58
N ASP A 37 -20.08 15.94 16.84
CA ASP A 37 -21.34 15.95 17.61
C ASP A 37 -22.65 16.22 16.84
N LEU A 38 -22.60 16.45 15.52
CA LEU A 38 -23.80 16.77 14.71
C LEU A 38 -24.09 15.76 13.58
N VAL A 39 -23.49 14.56 13.59
CA VAL A 39 -23.60 13.54 12.51
C VAL A 39 -25.04 13.31 12.06
N LEU A 40 -25.97 13.08 12.99
CA LEU A 40 -27.35 12.71 12.62
C LEU A 40 -28.08 13.85 11.88
N ILE A 41 -27.85 15.09 12.30
CA ILE A 41 -28.49 16.28 11.73
C ILE A 41 -27.92 16.54 10.33
N TRP A 42 -26.59 16.44 10.18
CA TRP A 42 -25.94 16.57 8.87
C TRP A 42 -26.30 15.41 7.93
N ALA A 43 -26.44 14.18 8.43
CA ALA A 43 -26.84 13.01 7.66
C ALA A 43 -28.26 13.15 7.11
N ALA A 44 -29.20 13.60 7.94
CA ALA A 44 -30.57 13.85 7.51
C ALA A 44 -30.62 15.02 6.50
N ALA A 45 -29.98 16.14 6.81
CA ALA A 45 -29.99 17.33 5.95
C ALA A 45 -29.33 17.05 4.58
N HIS A 46 -28.19 16.36 4.55
CA HIS A 46 -27.49 16.05 3.30
C HIS A 46 -28.20 14.97 2.48
N SER A 47 -28.69 13.91 3.12
CA SER A 47 -29.48 12.89 2.43
C SER A 47 -30.73 13.49 1.79
N ILE A 48 -31.47 14.33 2.51
CA ILE A 48 -32.65 15.01 1.99
C ILE A 48 -32.25 15.97 0.86
N ASN A 49 -31.22 16.81 1.05
CA ASN A 49 -30.80 17.77 0.03
C ASN A 49 -30.30 17.09 -1.25
N ILE A 50 -29.52 16.02 -1.16
CA ILE A 50 -29.01 15.27 -2.33
C ILE A 50 -30.15 14.56 -3.05
N ILE A 51 -31.11 13.96 -2.32
CA ILE A 51 -32.30 13.36 -2.92
C ILE A 51 -33.13 14.44 -3.62
N LEU A 52 -33.42 15.57 -2.97
CA LEU A 52 -34.20 16.67 -3.55
C LEU A 52 -33.51 17.26 -4.79
N PHE A 53 -32.20 17.51 -4.74
CA PHE A 53 -31.42 18.00 -5.88
C PHE A 53 -31.41 17.02 -7.04
N SER A 54 -31.33 15.71 -6.75
CA SER A 54 -31.35 14.67 -7.79
C SER A 54 -32.70 14.53 -8.49
N LEU A 55 -33.79 14.89 -7.81
CA LEU A 55 -35.14 14.92 -8.37
C LEU A 55 -35.41 16.20 -9.19
N LEU A 56 -34.84 17.36 -8.79
CA LEU A 56 -35.23 18.66 -9.33
C LEU A 56 -34.40 19.19 -10.52
N PHE A 57 -33.11 18.84 -10.66
CA PHE A 57 -32.24 19.50 -11.67
C PHE A 57 -31.29 18.54 -12.40
N PHE A 58 -31.51 18.35 -13.72
CA PHE A 58 -30.77 17.40 -14.56
C PHE A 58 -29.28 17.78 -14.78
N GLY A 59 -28.97 19.06 -15.04
CA GLY A 59 -27.61 19.53 -15.35
C GLY A 59 -26.63 19.56 -14.18
N LYS A 60 -27.10 19.50 -12.92
CA LYS A 60 -26.27 19.55 -11.70
C LYS A 60 -25.90 18.17 -11.15
N LYS A 61 -26.48 17.08 -11.68
CA LYS A 61 -26.18 15.68 -11.28
C LYS A 61 -24.70 15.31 -11.46
N ILE A 62 -24.08 15.80 -12.52
CA ILE A 62 -22.65 15.60 -12.81
C ILE A 62 -21.77 16.31 -11.78
N SER A 63 -22.13 17.54 -11.37
CA SER A 63 -21.39 18.29 -10.35
C SER A 63 -21.48 17.60 -8.98
N CYS A 64 -22.66 17.14 -8.57
CA CYS A 64 -22.84 16.38 -7.33
C CYS A 64 -22.08 15.06 -7.33
N PHE A 65 -22.01 14.34 -8.47
CA PHE A 65 -21.25 13.09 -8.56
C PHE A 65 -19.74 13.33 -8.54
N SER A 66 -19.23 14.31 -9.29
CA SER A 66 -17.81 14.70 -9.24
C SER A 66 -17.39 15.10 -7.84
N TRP A 67 -18.24 15.87 -7.13
CA TRP A 67 -18.02 16.18 -5.72
C TRP A 67 -18.11 14.94 -4.84
N GLY A 68 -19.08 14.03 -5.04
CA GLY A 68 -19.21 12.80 -4.28
C GLY A 68 -18.01 11.85 -4.41
N VAL A 69 -17.41 11.74 -5.59
CA VAL A 69 -16.17 10.98 -5.81
C VAL A 69 -14.99 11.64 -5.10
N ILE A 70 -14.84 12.96 -5.21
CA ILE A 70 -13.79 13.70 -4.49
C ILE A 70 -13.99 13.53 -2.98
N LEU A 71 -15.21 13.70 -2.48
CA LEU A 71 -15.55 13.53 -1.06
C LEU A 71 -15.27 12.11 -0.58
N PHE A 72 -15.57 11.09 -1.39
CA PHE A 72 -15.24 9.70 -1.12
C PHE A 72 -13.74 9.49 -0.94
N PHE A 73 -12.93 10.06 -1.83
CA PHE A 73 -11.46 9.99 -1.73
C PHE A 73 -10.91 10.84 -0.57
N VAL A 74 -11.58 11.92 -0.17
CA VAL A 74 -11.15 12.74 0.98
C VAL A 74 -11.53 12.09 2.32
N LEU A 75 -12.75 11.59 2.46
CA LEU A 75 -13.20 10.73 3.57
C LEU A 75 -12.27 9.54 3.80
N ALA A 76 -11.87 8.94 2.69
CA ALA A 76 -10.93 7.85 2.66
C ALA A 76 -9.58 8.21 3.30
N ILE A 77 -9.07 9.41 3.03
CA ILE A 77 -7.79 9.89 3.59
C ILE A 77 -7.91 10.20 5.10
N CYS A 78 -9.10 10.58 5.57
CA CYS A 78 -9.36 10.99 6.96
C CYS A 78 -9.92 9.90 7.89
N GLY A 79 -10.14 8.67 7.39
CA GLY A 79 -10.84 7.61 8.11
C GLY A 79 -10.20 7.15 9.44
N TYR A 80 -11.04 6.92 10.45
CA TYR A 80 -10.63 6.38 11.76
C TYR A 80 -10.26 4.89 11.68
N THR A 81 -9.14 4.52 12.31
CA THR A 81 -8.68 3.13 12.39
C THR A 81 -9.06 2.50 13.74
N LYS A 82 -10.34 2.20 13.97
CA LYS A 82 -10.75 1.33 15.10
C LYS A 82 -10.95 -0.12 14.62
N ARG A 83 -10.39 -1.07 15.37
CA ARG A 83 -10.20 -2.48 14.95
C ARG A 83 -11.25 -3.48 15.45
N SER A 84 -12.15 -3.10 16.35
CA SER A 84 -13.04 -4.05 17.02
C SER A 84 -14.47 -3.96 16.50
N ALA A 85 -15.02 -5.11 16.10
CA ALA A 85 -16.45 -5.30 15.86
C ALA A 85 -16.93 -6.52 16.68
N PRO A 86 -18.07 -6.42 17.39
CA PRO A 86 -18.54 -7.44 18.34
C PRO A 86 -19.20 -8.66 17.69
N PHE A 87 -19.74 -8.58 16.46
CA PHE A 87 -20.43 -9.69 15.78
C PHE A 87 -19.52 -10.86 15.29
N LEU A 88 -18.23 -10.89 15.65
CA LEU A 88 -17.24 -11.83 15.09
C LEU A 88 -16.61 -12.81 16.09
N GLU A 89 -16.96 -12.81 17.37
CA GLU A 89 -16.31 -13.74 18.31
C GLU A 89 -16.53 -15.21 17.94
N GLU A 90 -17.74 -15.59 17.49
CA GLU A 90 -18.02 -16.94 16.95
C GLU A 90 -17.31 -17.21 15.62
N SER A 91 -17.09 -16.19 14.79
CA SER A 91 -16.43 -16.38 13.48
C SER A 91 -14.95 -16.81 13.59
N ILE A 92 -14.34 -16.63 14.77
CA ILE A 92 -12.98 -17.07 15.06
C ILE A 92 -12.92 -18.59 15.17
N SER A 93 -13.96 -19.25 15.72
CA SER A 93 -13.99 -20.72 15.81
C SER A 93 -14.14 -21.35 14.43
N TRP A 94 -15.07 -20.87 13.61
CA TRP A 94 -15.24 -21.33 12.22
C TRP A 94 -13.98 -21.18 11.40
N LYS A 95 -13.29 -20.04 11.55
CA LYS A 95 -11.99 -19.82 10.91
C LYS A 95 -10.94 -20.82 11.34
N LYS A 96 -10.89 -21.12 12.65
CA LYS A 96 -9.91 -22.07 13.20
C LYS A 96 -10.20 -23.48 12.70
N GLU A 97 -11.45 -23.93 12.74
CA GLU A 97 -11.87 -25.24 12.26
C GLU A 97 -11.62 -25.40 10.76
N PHE A 98 -12.02 -24.41 9.95
CA PHE A 98 -11.76 -24.44 8.51
C PHE A 98 -10.27 -24.46 8.21
N SER A 99 -9.48 -23.63 8.90
CA SER A 99 -8.02 -23.63 8.76
C SER A 99 -7.42 -24.99 9.13
N GLN A 100 -7.87 -25.63 10.21
CA GLN A 100 -7.42 -26.97 10.59
C GLN A 100 -7.76 -28.01 9.53
N LYS A 101 -8.98 -27.97 8.96
CA LYS A 101 -9.39 -28.89 7.90
C LYS A 101 -8.53 -28.74 6.65
N ILE A 102 -8.27 -27.51 6.21
CA ILE A 102 -7.38 -27.25 5.06
C ILE A 102 -5.95 -27.71 5.33
N ASN A 103 -5.42 -27.50 6.54
CA ASN A 103 -4.10 -28.04 6.91
C ASN A 103 -4.08 -29.57 6.79
N GLN A 104 -5.08 -30.26 7.36
CA GLN A 104 -5.17 -31.71 7.29
C GLN A 104 -5.24 -32.20 5.84
N THR A 105 -6.04 -31.57 4.98
CA THR A 105 -6.16 -31.94 3.57
C THR A 105 -4.85 -31.74 2.80
N LEU A 106 -4.09 -30.69 3.11
CA LEU A 106 -2.75 -30.48 2.52
C LEU A 106 -1.75 -31.53 3.00
N ASP A 107 -1.83 -31.94 4.27
CA ASP A 107 -0.97 -32.98 4.84
C ASP A 107 -1.30 -34.35 4.20
N GLU A 108 -2.59 -34.67 3.99
CA GLU A 108 -3.05 -35.88 3.26
C GLU A 108 -2.56 -35.90 1.80
N ALA A 109 -2.57 -34.74 1.13
CA ALA A 109 -2.03 -34.56 -0.22
C ALA A 109 -0.48 -34.47 -0.26
N LYS A 110 0.21 -34.62 0.88
CA LYS A 110 1.69 -34.56 1.02
C LYS A 110 2.31 -33.26 0.48
N ILE A 111 1.60 -32.14 0.66
CA ILE A 111 2.07 -30.82 0.24
C ILE A 111 2.89 -30.20 1.37
N GLU A 112 4.21 -30.12 1.17
CA GLU A 112 5.16 -29.65 2.20
C GLU A 112 5.88 -28.36 1.81
N GLY A 113 6.64 -27.80 2.76
CA GLY A 113 7.53 -26.67 2.55
C GLY A 113 6.83 -25.37 2.13
N ARG A 114 7.43 -24.62 1.20
CA ARG A 114 6.93 -23.30 0.81
C ARG A 114 5.65 -23.38 -0.04
N ALA A 115 5.47 -24.44 -0.84
CA ALA A 115 4.24 -24.65 -1.60
C ALA A 115 3.00 -24.74 -0.69
N ARG A 116 3.15 -25.38 0.48
CA ARG A 116 2.13 -25.43 1.54
C ARG A 116 1.80 -24.04 2.07
N GLU A 117 2.82 -23.27 2.44
CA GLU A 117 2.65 -21.91 2.98
C GLU A 117 2.04 -20.93 1.97
N ILE A 118 2.42 -21.04 0.69
CA ILE A 118 1.81 -20.28 -0.40
C ILE A 118 0.34 -20.70 -0.56
N SER A 119 0.02 -21.99 -0.54
CA SER A 119 -1.35 -22.49 -0.66
C SER A 119 -2.24 -22.01 0.49
N LEU A 120 -1.75 -22.05 1.73
CA LEU A 120 -2.44 -21.49 2.90
C LEU A 120 -2.63 -19.97 2.77
N GLY A 121 -1.62 -19.25 2.26
CA GLY A 121 -1.74 -17.82 1.96
C GLY A 121 -2.80 -17.52 0.91
N LEU A 122 -2.89 -18.31 -0.16
CA LEU A 122 -3.86 -18.12 -1.24
C LEU A 122 -5.30 -18.49 -0.80
N VAL A 123 -5.48 -19.60 -0.09
CA VAL A 123 -6.80 -20.13 0.28
C VAL A 123 -7.35 -19.48 1.55
N LEU A 124 -6.53 -19.28 2.57
CA LEU A 124 -6.98 -18.76 3.86
C LEU A 124 -6.65 -17.27 4.06
N GLY A 125 -5.81 -16.69 3.20
CA GLY A 125 -5.20 -15.40 3.49
C GLY A 125 -4.24 -15.44 4.67
N ASP A 126 -3.77 -16.63 5.07
CA ASP A 126 -2.83 -16.80 6.18
C ASP A 126 -1.40 -16.81 5.67
N ALA A 127 -0.84 -15.62 5.54
CA ALA A 127 0.56 -15.46 5.17
C ALA A 127 1.53 -15.71 6.32
N LYS A 128 1.11 -16.15 7.53
CA LYS A 128 2.01 -16.16 8.71
C LYS A 128 3.25 -17.03 8.53
N GLY A 129 3.13 -18.23 7.95
CA GLY A 129 4.28 -19.13 7.78
C GLY A 129 5.17 -18.83 6.57
N LEU A 130 4.78 -17.89 5.69
CA LEU A 130 5.70 -17.36 4.68
C LEU A 130 6.88 -16.64 5.34
N ASP A 131 8.10 -16.95 4.88
CA ASP A 131 9.31 -16.37 5.42
C ASP A 131 9.40 -14.85 5.18
N LYS A 132 10.19 -14.16 6.01
CA LYS A 132 10.29 -12.70 5.97
C LYS A 132 10.85 -12.18 4.63
N GLU A 133 11.74 -12.93 3.99
CA GLU A 133 12.33 -12.55 2.70
C GLU A 133 11.28 -12.66 1.59
N PHE A 134 10.54 -13.76 1.51
CA PHE A 134 9.46 -13.91 0.54
C PHE A 134 8.38 -12.83 0.70
N LYS A 135 7.94 -12.55 1.93
CA LYS A 135 6.99 -11.45 2.21
C LYS A 135 7.52 -10.10 1.75
N LYS A 136 8.82 -9.85 1.93
CA LYS A 136 9.46 -8.62 1.47
C LYS A 136 9.43 -8.55 -0.05
N ASN A 137 9.86 -9.60 -0.75
CA ASN A 137 9.84 -9.68 -2.21
C ASN A 137 8.42 -9.50 -2.77
N ALA A 138 7.42 -10.15 -2.17
CA ALA A 138 6.02 -10.01 -2.56
C ALA A 138 5.47 -8.59 -2.29
N ARG A 139 5.88 -7.95 -1.19
CA ARG A 139 5.50 -6.56 -0.88
C ARG A 139 6.11 -5.58 -1.86
N GLU A 140 7.40 -5.73 -2.13
CA GLU A 140 8.13 -4.87 -3.04
C GLU A 140 7.63 -5.06 -4.48
N GLY A 141 7.36 -6.30 -4.90
CA GLY A 141 6.70 -6.61 -6.17
C GLY A 141 5.23 -6.18 -6.26
N GLY A 142 4.65 -5.62 -5.19
CA GLY A 142 3.26 -5.16 -5.15
C GLY A 142 2.20 -6.26 -5.18
N ILE A 143 2.59 -7.52 -5.02
CA ILE A 143 1.71 -8.70 -5.07
C ILE A 143 1.35 -9.27 -3.70
N LEU A 144 1.79 -8.64 -2.60
CA LEU A 144 1.45 -9.10 -1.24
C LEU A 144 -0.07 -9.22 -1.02
N HIS A 145 -0.86 -8.43 -1.75
CA HIS A 145 -2.31 -8.48 -1.75
C HIS A 145 -2.87 -9.83 -2.22
N LEU A 146 -2.13 -10.62 -3.03
CA LEU A 146 -2.50 -11.97 -3.44
C LEU A 146 -2.44 -12.97 -2.27
N PHE A 147 -1.64 -12.71 -1.23
CA PHE A 147 -1.53 -13.59 -0.06
C PHE A 147 -2.38 -13.13 1.12
N ALA A 148 -3.02 -11.97 0.98
CA ALA A 148 -4.11 -11.57 1.86
C ALA A 148 -5.41 -12.13 1.28
N ALA A 149 -6.38 -12.52 2.10
CA ALA A 149 -7.71 -12.90 1.63
C ALA A 149 -8.30 -11.75 0.79
N SER A 150 -8.20 -11.88 -0.53
CA SER A 150 -8.38 -10.79 -1.49
C SER A 150 -9.65 -10.98 -2.31
N GLY A 151 -10.22 -9.87 -2.80
CA GLY A 151 -11.42 -9.92 -3.62
C GLY A 151 -11.24 -10.68 -4.94
N LEU A 152 -10.00 -10.78 -5.43
CA LEU A 152 -9.68 -11.56 -6.63
C LEU A 152 -10.00 -13.04 -6.43
N HIS A 153 -9.63 -13.61 -5.28
CA HIS A 153 -9.85 -15.03 -4.99
C HIS A 153 -11.33 -15.39 -4.98
N LEU A 154 -12.11 -14.59 -4.25
CA LEU A 154 -13.55 -14.77 -4.19
C LEU A 154 -14.22 -14.52 -5.55
N GLY A 155 -13.76 -13.52 -6.29
CA GLY A 155 -14.27 -13.22 -7.64
C GLY A 155 -14.01 -14.37 -8.61
N ILE A 156 -12.82 -14.97 -8.58
CA ILE A 156 -12.47 -16.16 -9.37
C ILE A 156 -13.35 -17.35 -8.94
N LEU A 157 -13.49 -17.61 -7.64
CA LEU A 157 -14.34 -18.69 -7.12
C LEU A 157 -15.78 -18.56 -7.63
N ILE A 158 -16.42 -17.41 -7.38
CA ILE A 158 -17.81 -17.15 -7.78
C ILE A 158 -17.94 -17.17 -9.31
N GLY A 159 -16.99 -16.56 -10.03
CA GLY A 159 -16.99 -16.48 -11.49
C GLY A 159 -16.87 -17.85 -12.15
N CYS A 160 -15.95 -18.70 -11.69
CA CYS A 160 -15.77 -20.06 -12.16
C CYS A 160 -17.02 -20.92 -11.87
N MET A 161 -17.57 -20.83 -10.66
CA MET A 161 -18.81 -21.53 -10.31
C MET A 161 -19.96 -21.10 -11.22
N PHE A 162 -20.16 -19.80 -11.42
CA PHE A 162 -21.19 -19.29 -12.33
C PHE A 162 -20.97 -19.80 -13.77
N ALA A 163 -19.73 -19.77 -14.28
CA ALA A 163 -19.40 -20.20 -15.63
C ALA A 163 -19.67 -21.70 -15.85
N ILE A 164 -19.39 -22.54 -14.86
CA ILE A 164 -19.65 -23.99 -14.91
C ILE A 164 -21.16 -24.24 -14.80
N LEU A 165 -21.83 -23.71 -13.77
CA LEU A 165 -23.25 -23.98 -13.51
C LEU A 165 -24.15 -23.46 -14.63
N LYS A 166 -23.81 -22.33 -15.27
CA LYS A 166 -24.59 -21.77 -16.38
C LYS A 166 -24.59 -22.69 -17.61
N ARG A 167 -23.57 -23.54 -17.79
CA ARG A 167 -23.49 -24.50 -18.91
C ARG A 167 -24.30 -25.77 -18.67
N ILE A 168 -24.81 -25.98 -17.46
CA ILE A 168 -25.59 -27.16 -17.11
C ILE A 168 -27.07 -26.85 -17.36
N PRO A 169 -27.69 -27.40 -18.42
CA PRO A 169 -29.00 -26.95 -18.88
C PRO A 169 -30.13 -27.22 -17.87
N PHE A 170 -30.06 -28.30 -17.09
CA PHE A 170 -31.11 -28.66 -16.13
C PHE A 170 -31.17 -27.74 -14.89
N LEU A 171 -30.14 -26.93 -14.62
CA LEU A 171 -30.11 -26.00 -13.48
C LEU A 171 -30.92 -24.71 -13.72
N GLY A 172 -31.39 -24.48 -14.96
CA GLY A 172 -32.21 -23.33 -15.30
C GLY A 172 -31.50 -21.97 -15.15
N TYR A 173 -32.29 -20.90 -15.06
CA TYR A 173 -31.76 -19.53 -15.02
C TYR A 173 -31.30 -19.09 -13.62
N TYR A 174 -32.01 -19.50 -12.58
CA TYR A 174 -31.85 -18.97 -11.22
C TYR A 174 -30.67 -19.61 -10.47
N ILE A 175 -30.55 -20.94 -10.49
CA ILE A 175 -29.57 -21.69 -9.69
C ILE A 175 -28.12 -21.26 -9.99
N PRO A 176 -27.69 -21.13 -11.26
CA PRO A 176 -26.32 -20.71 -11.55
C PRO A 176 -25.94 -19.35 -10.98
N ARG A 177 -26.90 -18.48 -10.65
CA ARG A 177 -26.67 -17.14 -10.10
C ARG A 177 -26.76 -17.10 -8.57
N ILE A 178 -27.70 -17.85 -7.98
CA ILE A 178 -27.91 -17.89 -6.53
C ILE A 178 -26.84 -18.73 -5.84
N LEU A 179 -26.51 -19.89 -6.41
CA LEU A 179 -25.62 -20.86 -5.77
C LEU A 179 -24.19 -20.31 -5.55
N PRO A 180 -23.53 -19.66 -6.53
CA PRO A 180 -22.22 -19.06 -6.31
C PRO A 180 -22.22 -17.97 -5.22
N VAL A 181 -23.30 -17.19 -5.11
CA VAL A 181 -23.44 -16.16 -4.08
C VAL A 181 -23.52 -16.80 -2.69
N LEU A 182 -24.30 -17.88 -2.56
CA LEU A 182 -24.42 -18.62 -1.30
C LEU A 182 -23.08 -19.26 -0.90
N PHE A 183 -22.40 -19.95 -1.82
CA PHE A 183 -21.08 -20.52 -1.56
C PHE A 183 -20.03 -19.46 -1.23
N GLY A 184 -20.07 -18.31 -1.92
CA GLY A 184 -19.20 -17.18 -1.60
C GLY A 184 -19.44 -16.64 -0.18
N LEU A 185 -20.69 -16.66 0.30
CA LEU A 185 -21.03 -16.26 1.66
C LEU A 185 -20.52 -17.28 2.69
N LEU A 186 -20.64 -18.58 2.40
CA LEU A 186 -20.08 -19.65 3.24
C LEU A 186 -18.56 -19.52 3.32
N TYR A 187 -17.87 -19.33 2.21
CA TYR A 187 -16.42 -19.12 2.19
C TYR A 187 -16.01 -17.87 2.97
N LEU A 188 -16.78 -16.78 2.85
CA LEU A 188 -16.58 -15.56 3.65
C LEU A 188 -16.73 -15.84 5.16
N ALA A 189 -17.74 -16.62 5.56
CA ALA A 189 -17.98 -17.02 6.94
C ALA A 189 -16.84 -17.91 7.48
N CYS A 190 -16.41 -18.91 6.71
CA CYS A 190 -15.28 -19.79 7.03
C CYS A 190 -13.95 -19.05 7.21
N LEU A 191 -13.79 -17.85 6.63
CA LEU A 191 -12.58 -17.04 6.81
C LEU A 191 -12.68 -16.01 7.93
N GLY A 192 -13.82 -15.96 8.63
CA GLY A 192 -14.08 -15.03 9.72
C GLY A 192 -14.43 -13.62 9.22
N PHE A 193 -15.23 -13.51 8.16
CA PHE A 193 -15.71 -12.26 7.55
C PHE A 193 -14.63 -11.17 7.37
N PRO A 194 -13.50 -11.46 6.68
CA PRO A 194 -12.54 -10.43 6.34
C PRO A 194 -13.19 -9.35 5.47
N ILE A 195 -13.07 -8.08 5.88
CA ILE A 195 -13.77 -6.95 5.25
C ILE A 195 -13.43 -6.82 3.77
N SER A 196 -12.19 -7.11 3.37
CA SER A 196 -11.78 -7.14 1.95
C SER A 196 -12.60 -8.10 1.11
N LEU A 197 -12.86 -9.27 1.67
CA LEU A 197 -13.60 -10.35 1.03
C LEU A 197 -15.11 -10.09 1.09
N ALA A 198 -15.61 -9.51 2.18
CA ALA A 198 -17.00 -9.09 2.31
C ALA A 198 -17.38 -8.07 1.22
N ARG A 199 -16.51 -7.09 0.95
CA ARG A 199 -16.69 -6.14 -0.17
C ARG A 199 -16.81 -6.86 -1.51
N ALA A 200 -15.87 -7.76 -1.79
CA ALA A 200 -15.86 -8.51 -3.04
C ALA A 200 -17.10 -9.41 -3.20
N TRP A 201 -17.58 -9.97 -2.09
CA TRP A 201 -18.82 -10.74 -2.05
C TRP A 201 -20.00 -9.86 -2.42
N ILE A 202 -20.12 -8.67 -1.82
CA ILE A 202 -21.18 -7.70 -2.12
C ILE A 202 -21.15 -7.30 -3.61
N PHE A 203 -19.98 -6.99 -4.17
CA PHE A 203 -19.83 -6.68 -5.60
C PHE A 203 -20.30 -7.85 -6.48
N SER A 204 -19.86 -9.06 -6.18
CA SER A 204 -20.16 -10.25 -6.97
C SER A 204 -21.64 -10.64 -6.86
N ALA A 205 -22.19 -10.59 -5.65
CA ALA A 205 -23.59 -10.82 -5.36
C ALA A 205 -24.48 -9.81 -6.09
N TRP A 206 -24.14 -8.52 -6.02
CA TRP A 206 -24.91 -7.49 -6.72
C TRP A 206 -24.92 -7.73 -8.24
N ILE A 207 -23.78 -8.05 -8.84
CA ILE A 207 -23.66 -8.30 -10.29
C ILE A 207 -24.47 -9.53 -10.72
N LEU A 208 -24.50 -10.60 -9.92
CA LEU A 208 -25.26 -11.81 -10.24
C LEU A 208 -26.77 -11.61 -9.97
N LEU A 209 -27.13 -11.02 -8.84
CA LEU A 209 -28.51 -10.85 -8.41
C LEU A 209 -29.25 -9.79 -9.22
N GLN A 210 -28.60 -8.70 -9.68
CA GLN A 210 -29.26 -7.72 -10.56
C GLN A 210 -29.80 -8.39 -11.85
N SER A 211 -29.11 -9.43 -12.34
CA SER A 211 -29.54 -10.14 -13.54
C SER A 211 -30.83 -10.94 -13.31
N LEU A 212 -31.09 -11.39 -12.07
CA LEU A 212 -32.34 -12.05 -11.69
C LEU A 212 -33.55 -11.12 -11.77
N PHE A 213 -33.34 -9.84 -11.49
CA PHE A 213 -34.38 -8.81 -11.59
C PHE A 213 -34.50 -8.20 -12.99
N PHE A 214 -33.77 -8.74 -13.99
CA PHE A 214 -33.70 -8.23 -15.36
C PHE A 214 -33.39 -6.73 -15.45
N ARG A 215 -32.68 -6.18 -14.46
CA ARG A 215 -32.27 -4.78 -14.40
C ARG A 215 -30.75 -4.68 -14.48
N LYS A 216 -30.27 -3.79 -15.34
CA LYS A 216 -28.85 -3.42 -15.37
C LYS A 216 -28.63 -2.29 -14.38
N SER A 217 -27.81 -2.51 -13.36
CA SER A 217 -27.35 -1.43 -12.50
C SER A 217 -26.23 -0.67 -13.20
N LYS A 218 -26.20 0.65 -13.01
CA LYS A 218 -25.08 1.46 -13.47
C LYS A 218 -23.84 1.16 -12.62
N PRO A 219 -22.62 1.27 -13.17
CA PRO A 219 -21.38 1.14 -12.41
C PRO A 219 -21.31 2.05 -11.17
N ALA A 220 -21.83 3.28 -11.26
CA ALA A 220 -21.91 4.19 -10.12
C ALA A 220 -22.84 3.67 -9.02
N ASP A 221 -23.99 3.09 -9.37
CA ASP A 221 -24.92 2.50 -8.40
C ASP A 221 -24.29 1.30 -7.69
N LEU A 222 -23.57 0.45 -8.44
CA LEU A 222 -22.83 -0.68 -7.87
C LEU A 222 -21.79 -0.20 -6.85
N LEU A 223 -20.99 0.82 -7.20
CA LEU A 223 -19.92 1.34 -6.35
C LEU A 223 -20.48 2.00 -5.07
N VAL A 224 -21.46 2.90 -5.22
CA VAL A 224 -22.02 3.65 -4.10
C VAL A 224 -22.85 2.73 -3.20
N SER A 225 -23.71 1.89 -3.78
CA SER A 225 -24.56 0.99 -2.99
C SER A 225 -23.73 -0.04 -2.22
N SER A 226 -22.67 -0.58 -2.83
CA SER A 226 -21.76 -1.50 -2.12
C SER A 226 -21.02 -0.80 -0.98
N ALA A 227 -20.58 0.45 -1.15
CA ALA A 227 -19.98 1.22 -0.05
C ALA A 227 -20.96 1.41 1.11
N GLY A 228 -22.22 1.70 0.81
CA GLY A 228 -23.29 1.82 1.80
C GLY A 228 -23.58 0.51 2.52
N LEU A 229 -23.69 -0.62 1.80
CA LEU A 229 -23.91 -1.93 2.39
C LEU A 229 -22.76 -2.37 3.31
N VAL A 230 -21.52 -2.10 2.91
CA VAL A 230 -20.33 -2.38 3.74
C VAL A 230 -20.36 -1.54 5.00
N TYR A 231 -20.71 -0.26 4.88
CA TYR A 231 -20.88 0.65 6.01
C TYR A 231 -21.97 0.19 6.97
N LEU A 232 -23.13 -0.22 6.46
CA LEU A 232 -24.22 -0.74 7.30
C LEU A 232 -23.85 -2.05 8.00
N TRP A 233 -23.06 -2.91 7.35
CA TRP A 233 -22.58 -4.15 7.93
C TRP A 233 -21.57 -3.91 9.05
N ASP A 234 -20.64 -2.97 8.85
CA ASP A 234 -19.60 -2.67 9.84
C ASP A 234 -19.14 -1.21 9.79
N PRO A 235 -19.85 -0.28 10.45
CA PRO A 235 -19.54 1.14 10.38
C PRO A 235 -18.12 1.47 10.83
N VAL A 236 -17.61 0.73 11.83
CA VAL A 236 -16.34 1.00 12.51
C VAL A 236 -15.15 0.63 11.64
N ARG A 237 -15.22 -0.51 10.93
CA ARG A 237 -14.09 -1.00 10.11
C ARG A 237 -14.21 -0.62 8.63
N SER A 238 -15.32 0.00 8.23
CA SER A 238 -15.61 0.33 6.83
C SER A 238 -14.66 1.35 6.21
N PHE A 239 -14.20 2.37 6.94
CA PHE A 239 -13.34 3.43 6.38
C PHE A 239 -11.84 3.27 6.70
N GLY A 240 -11.36 2.03 6.75
CA GLY A 240 -9.93 1.75 6.90
C GLY A 240 -9.15 1.85 5.59
N VAL A 241 -7.81 1.83 5.67
CA VAL A 241 -6.90 1.84 4.50
C VAL A 241 -7.24 0.75 3.47
N SER A 242 -7.68 -0.43 3.93
CA SER A 242 -8.05 -1.54 3.04
C SER A 242 -9.27 -1.21 2.16
N PHE A 243 -10.21 -0.41 2.66
CA PHE A 243 -11.37 0.05 1.90
C PHE A 243 -10.94 0.96 0.75
N LEU A 244 -10.03 1.89 1.02
CA LEU A 244 -9.54 2.83 0.00
C LEU A 244 -8.81 2.11 -1.12
N LEU A 245 -7.98 1.12 -0.77
CA LEU A 245 -7.30 0.31 -1.77
C LEU A 245 -8.31 -0.48 -2.61
N SER A 246 -9.33 -1.07 -1.99
CA SER A 246 -10.33 -1.88 -2.72
C SER A 246 -11.25 -1.04 -3.60
N PHE A 247 -11.90 -0.03 -3.03
CA PHE A 247 -12.81 0.85 -3.76
C PHE A 247 -12.06 1.79 -4.70
N GLY A 248 -10.85 2.22 -4.35
CA GLY A 248 -9.96 2.98 -5.22
C GLY A 248 -9.53 2.17 -6.45
N ALA A 249 -9.20 0.89 -6.29
CA ALA A 249 -8.94 0.00 -7.42
C ALA A 249 -10.17 -0.14 -8.34
N VAL A 250 -11.35 -0.45 -7.78
CA VAL A 250 -12.59 -0.60 -8.58
C VAL A 250 -12.99 0.72 -9.25
N SER A 251 -12.90 1.84 -8.53
CA SER A 251 -13.17 3.17 -9.09
C SER A 251 -12.20 3.51 -10.22
N GLY A 252 -10.91 3.23 -10.02
CA GLY A 252 -9.87 3.41 -11.03
C GLY A 252 -10.15 2.56 -12.27
N ILE A 253 -10.44 1.27 -12.11
CA ILE A 253 -10.83 0.37 -13.21
C ILE A 253 -12.02 0.94 -13.96
N LEU A 254 -13.12 1.24 -13.27
CA LEU A 254 -14.32 1.71 -13.92
C LEU A 254 -14.04 3.04 -14.66
N LEU A 255 -13.36 4.01 -14.03
CA LEU A 255 -13.12 5.36 -14.60
C LEU A 255 -12.14 5.35 -15.76
N LEU A 256 -11.02 4.63 -15.61
CA LEU A 256 -9.84 4.76 -16.45
C LEU A 256 -9.80 3.74 -17.58
N LEU A 257 -10.31 2.52 -17.36
CA LEU A 257 -10.34 1.46 -18.38
C LEU A 257 -10.99 1.93 -19.69
N PRO A 258 -12.20 2.53 -19.71
CA PRO A 258 -12.82 2.96 -20.97
C PRO A 258 -12.06 4.11 -21.63
N ILE A 259 -11.33 4.92 -20.86
CA ILE A 259 -10.48 6.00 -21.38
C ILE A 259 -9.27 5.38 -22.09
N PHE A 260 -8.57 4.46 -21.43
CA PHE A 260 -7.41 3.80 -22.01
C PHE A 260 -7.78 2.94 -23.23
N GLN A 261 -8.92 2.26 -23.20
CA GLN A 261 -9.41 1.50 -24.36
C GLN A 261 -9.62 2.39 -25.59
N LYS A 262 -10.10 3.63 -25.42
CA LYS A 262 -10.26 4.61 -26.50
C LYS A 262 -8.94 5.21 -26.99
N CYS A 263 -7.92 5.28 -26.14
CA CYS A 263 -6.61 5.84 -26.50
C CYS A 263 -5.77 4.88 -27.35
N LEU A 264 -5.97 3.57 -27.21
CA LEU A 264 -5.29 2.56 -28.01
C LEU A 264 -6.06 2.25 -29.30
N PRO A 265 -5.36 1.93 -30.41
CA PRO A 265 -6.02 1.54 -31.65
C PRO A 265 -6.94 0.34 -31.42
N PRO A 266 -8.12 0.28 -32.07
CA PRO A 266 -8.98 -0.90 -32.01
C PRO A 266 -8.21 -2.12 -32.53
N LEU A 267 -8.40 -3.27 -31.89
CA LEU A 267 -7.87 -4.52 -32.46
C LEU A 267 -8.62 -4.84 -33.75
N PRO A 268 -7.97 -5.48 -34.75
CA PRO A 268 -8.66 -6.03 -35.90
C PRO A 268 -9.78 -6.97 -35.44
N GLU A 269 -10.95 -6.92 -36.08
CA GLU A 269 -12.10 -7.78 -35.74
C GLU A 269 -11.87 -9.27 -36.04
N ASP A 270 -10.77 -9.59 -36.72
CA ASP A 270 -10.39 -10.95 -37.07
C ASP A 270 -10.15 -11.80 -35.82
N LYS A 271 -10.95 -12.85 -35.63
CA LYS A 271 -10.93 -13.75 -34.46
C LYS A 271 -9.76 -14.75 -34.44
N THR A 272 -8.62 -14.39 -35.04
CA THR A 272 -7.42 -15.22 -35.00
C THR A 272 -6.98 -15.45 -33.55
N ILE A 273 -6.33 -16.59 -33.30
CA ILE A 273 -5.83 -16.94 -31.95
C ILE A 273 -4.87 -15.86 -31.44
N LEU A 274 -4.04 -15.32 -32.35
CA LEU A 274 -3.12 -14.23 -32.06
C LEU A 274 -3.84 -12.96 -31.58
N ASN A 275 -4.91 -12.53 -32.27
CA ASN A 275 -5.66 -11.33 -31.87
C ASN A 275 -6.38 -11.52 -30.53
N ARG A 276 -6.89 -12.73 -30.23
CA ARG A 276 -7.45 -13.05 -28.90
C ARG A 276 -6.40 -12.98 -27.80
N PHE A 277 -5.21 -13.50 -28.06
CA PHE A 277 -4.09 -13.43 -27.11
C PHE A 277 -3.68 -11.98 -26.85
N ILE A 278 -3.46 -11.19 -27.91
CA ILE A 278 -3.12 -9.76 -27.79
C ILE A 278 -4.24 -9.01 -27.05
N GLY A 279 -5.51 -9.30 -27.34
CA GLY A 279 -6.66 -8.72 -26.65
C GLY A 279 -6.65 -9.01 -25.16
N PHE A 280 -6.40 -10.26 -24.76
CA PHE A 280 -6.30 -10.66 -23.36
C PHE A 280 -5.20 -9.91 -22.60
N TRP A 281 -3.99 -9.85 -23.14
CA TRP A 281 -2.88 -9.13 -22.49
C TRP A 281 -3.11 -7.63 -22.46
N ARG A 282 -3.69 -7.07 -23.52
CA ARG A 282 -4.11 -5.66 -23.57
C ARG A 282 -5.10 -5.37 -22.45
N GLU A 283 -6.16 -6.17 -22.30
CA GLU A 283 -7.17 -5.96 -21.26
C GLU A 283 -6.59 -6.09 -19.85
N ASN A 284 -5.77 -7.13 -19.58
CA ASN A 284 -5.13 -7.30 -18.28
C ASN A 284 -4.19 -6.14 -17.93
N LEU A 285 -3.42 -5.66 -18.90
CA LEU A 285 -2.55 -4.49 -18.72
C LEU A 285 -3.38 -3.24 -18.39
N LEU A 286 -4.45 -2.99 -19.14
CA LEU A 286 -5.29 -1.81 -18.93
C LEU A 286 -6.04 -1.86 -17.59
N VAL A 287 -6.54 -3.02 -17.18
CA VAL A 287 -7.17 -3.21 -15.86
C VAL A 287 -6.16 -2.98 -14.75
N SER A 288 -4.98 -3.60 -14.84
CA SER A 288 -3.93 -3.46 -13.82
C SER A 288 -3.42 -2.02 -13.72
N LEU A 289 -3.25 -1.32 -14.84
CA LEU A 289 -2.87 0.09 -14.87
C LEU A 289 -3.95 0.97 -14.22
N SER A 290 -5.22 0.72 -14.55
CA SER A 290 -6.35 1.46 -14.01
C SER A 290 -6.49 1.28 -12.49
N ALA A 291 -6.35 0.04 -12.02
CA ALA A 291 -6.35 -0.29 -10.60
C ALA A 291 -5.14 0.34 -9.87
N GLY A 292 -3.95 0.28 -10.48
CA GLY A 292 -2.73 0.88 -9.94
C GLY A 292 -2.86 2.39 -9.74
N ILE A 293 -3.34 3.11 -10.77
CA ILE A 293 -3.59 4.55 -10.66
C ILE A 293 -4.66 4.87 -9.61
N GLY A 294 -5.72 4.06 -9.52
CA GLY A 294 -6.78 4.24 -8.53
C GLY A 294 -6.32 4.02 -7.08
N THR A 295 -5.31 3.18 -6.87
CA THR A 295 -4.77 2.86 -5.53
C THR A 295 -3.53 3.66 -5.15
N LEU A 296 -2.85 4.26 -6.13
CA LEU A 296 -1.67 5.10 -5.96
C LEU A 296 -1.77 6.12 -4.81
N PRO A 297 -2.83 6.96 -4.71
CA PRO A 297 -2.88 7.99 -3.66
C PRO A 297 -2.91 7.38 -2.25
N SER A 298 -3.66 6.30 -2.06
CA SER A 298 -3.72 5.59 -0.78
C SER A 298 -2.38 4.91 -0.45
N LEU A 299 -1.69 4.36 -1.46
CA LEU A 299 -0.37 3.75 -1.29
C LEU A 299 0.70 4.79 -0.90
N ILE A 300 0.72 5.94 -1.58
CA ILE A 300 1.64 7.05 -1.29
C ILE A 300 1.37 7.64 0.10
N TYR A 301 0.11 7.92 0.44
CA TYR A 301 -0.23 8.59 1.69
C TYR A 301 0.06 7.71 2.91
N PHE A 302 -0.50 6.49 2.94
CA PHE A 302 -0.42 5.60 4.12
C PHE A 302 0.86 4.78 4.19
N PHE A 303 1.36 4.28 3.05
CA PHE A 303 2.53 3.40 3.04
C PHE A 303 3.81 4.11 2.64
N GLY A 304 3.72 5.31 2.04
CA GLY A 304 4.89 6.05 1.57
C GLY A 304 5.69 5.29 0.53
N SER A 305 5.05 4.37 -0.21
CA SER A 305 5.73 3.56 -1.22
C SER A 305 4.78 3.09 -2.30
N TYR A 306 5.25 3.07 -3.54
CA TYR A 306 4.56 2.47 -4.67
C TYR A 306 5.57 1.73 -5.56
N SER A 307 5.18 0.54 -6.03
CA SER A 307 6.00 -0.27 -6.93
C SER A 307 5.45 -0.14 -8.35
N PHE A 308 6.19 0.50 -9.25
CA PHE A 308 5.81 0.52 -10.67
C PHE A 308 6.06 -0.84 -11.33
N GLY A 309 7.06 -1.58 -10.86
CA GLY A 309 7.32 -2.96 -11.29
C GLY A 309 6.18 -3.92 -10.98
N SER A 310 5.30 -3.57 -10.04
CA SER A 310 4.08 -4.34 -9.74
C SER A 310 3.16 -4.51 -10.95
N LEU A 311 3.16 -3.58 -11.92
CA LEU A 311 2.34 -3.71 -13.12
C LEU A 311 2.78 -4.93 -13.95
N GLY A 312 4.10 -5.11 -14.13
CA GLY A 312 4.66 -6.24 -14.87
C GLY A 312 4.45 -7.57 -14.12
N LEU A 313 4.69 -7.58 -12.81
CA LEU A 313 4.51 -8.79 -12.02
C LEU A 313 3.03 -9.21 -11.92
N ASN A 314 2.11 -8.26 -11.75
CA ASN A 314 0.67 -8.54 -11.78
C ASN A 314 0.21 -9.05 -13.15
N LEU A 315 0.77 -8.52 -14.25
CA LEU A 315 0.44 -8.97 -15.59
C LEU A 315 0.74 -10.47 -15.78
N ILE A 316 1.78 -10.99 -15.14
CA ILE A 316 2.16 -12.41 -15.19
C ILE A 316 1.40 -13.23 -14.14
N LEU A 317 1.43 -12.80 -12.88
CA LEU A 317 0.94 -13.61 -11.76
C LEU A 317 -0.59 -13.61 -11.62
N VAL A 318 -1.30 -12.54 -11.99
CA VAL A 318 -2.77 -12.51 -11.88
C VAL A 318 -3.42 -13.54 -12.82
N PRO A 319 -3.04 -13.66 -14.10
CA PRO A 319 -3.51 -14.75 -14.96
C PRO A 319 -3.16 -16.15 -14.43
N ILE A 320 -1.94 -16.33 -13.90
CA ILE A 320 -1.53 -17.59 -13.28
C ILE A 320 -2.43 -17.92 -12.10
N CYS A 321 -2.70 -16.97 -11.20
CA CYS A 321 -3.65 -17.13 -10.10
C CYS A 321 -5.07 -17.44 -10.60
N GLY A 322 -5.47 -16.88 -11.74
CA GLY A 322 -6.74 -17.17 -12.42
C GLY A 322 -6.92 -18.64 -12.79
N ILE A 323 -5.83 -19.36 -13.06
CA ILE A 323 -5.82 -20.80 -13.37
C ILE A 323 -5.54 -21.63 -12.12
N LEU A 324 -4.56 -21.19 -11.31
CA LEU A 324 -4.10 -21.87 -10.11
C LEU A 324 -5.22 -21.99 -9.06
N LEU A 325 -5.96 -20.92 -8.79
CA LEU A 325 -6.96 -20.92 -7.70
C LEU A 325 -8.11 -21.90 -7.96
N PRO A 326 -8.75 -21.94 -9.15
CA PRO A 326 -9.76 -22.96 -9.42
C PRO A 326 -9.23 -24.39 -9.28
N LEU A 327 -8.02 -24.67 -9.78
CA LEU A 327 -7.40 -25.98 -9.67
C LEU A 327 -7.10 -26.35 -8.20
N LEU A 328 -6.60 -25.39 -7.43
CA LEU A 328 -6.31 -25.56 -6.00
C LEU A 328 -7.59 -25.79 -5.18
N TYR A 329 -8.66 -25.03 -5.43
CA TYR A 329 -9.95 -25.26 -4.78
C TYR A 329 -10.53 -26.62 -5.15
N PHE A 330 -10.44 -26.99 -6.43
CA PHE A 330 -10.95 -28.27 -6.91
C PHE A 330 -10.17 -29.46 -6.34
N SER A 331 -8.83 -29.37 -6.26
CA SER A 331 -8.00 -30.42 -5.66
C SER A 331 -8.29 -30.59 -4.17
N LEU A 332 -8.44 -29.50 -3.42
CA LEU A 332 -8.82 -29.54 -2.00
C LEU A 332 -10.21 -30.18 -1.77
N VAL A 333 -11.18 -29.90 -2.66
CA VAL A 333 -12.51 -30.51 -2.58
C VAL A 333 -12.44 -32.01 -2.87
N LEU A 334 -11.69 -32.44 -3.89
CA LEU A 334 -11.53 -33.86 -4.22
C LEU A 334 -10.87 -34.65 -3.09
N GLU A 335 -9.81 -34.09 -2.50
CA GLU A 335 -9.16 -34.71 -1.34
C GLU A 335 -10.09 -34.78 -0.13
N SER A 336 -10.87 -33.72 0.14
CA SER A 336 -11.83 -33.73 1.25
C SER A 336 -12.96 -34.76 1.10
N ILE A 337 -13.22 -35.27 -0.12
CA ILE A 337 -14.23 -36.31 -0.41
C ILE A 337 -13.56 -37.70 -0.58
N TYR A 338 -12.28 -37.83 -0.23
CA TYR A 338 -11.49 -39.06 -0.34
C TYR A 338 -11.34 -39.59 -1.78
N LEU A 339 -11.39 -38.71 -2.78
CA LEU A 339 -11.17 -39.03 -4.20
C LEU A 339 -9.73 -38.69 -4.65
N SER A 340 -8.74 -39.08 -3.83
CA SER A 340 -7.32 -38.70 -4.02
C SER A 340 -6.72 -39.15 -5.36
N ILE A 341 -7.19 -40.26 -5.93
CA ILE A 341 -6.73 -40.77 -7.24
C ILE A 341 -7.00 -39.74 -8.36
N LEU A 342 -8.14 -39.04 -8.30
CA LEU A 342 -8.48 -38.00 -9.28
C LEU A 342 -7.76 -36.68 -8.98
N ALA A 343 -7.44 -36.42 -7.71
CA ALA A 343 -6.76 -35.21 -7.27
C ALA A 343 -5.27 -35.19 -7.63
N GLU A 344 -4.58 -36.35 -7.62
CA GLU A 344 -3.13 -36.44 -7.86
C GLU A 344 -2.62 -35.75 -9.14
N PRO A 345 -3.21 -35.97 -10.35
CA PRO A 345 -2.74 -35.27 -11.55
C PRO A 345 -2.98 -33.75 -11.48
N ILE A 346 -4.04 -33.31 -10.80
CA ILE A 346 -4.36 -31.89 -10.61
C ILE A 346 -3.33 -31.25 -9.66
N TRP A 347 -2.98 -31.95 -8.57
CA TRP A 347 -1.96 -31.50 -7.63
C TRP A 347 -0.60 -31.29 -8.30
N LYS A 348 -0.21 -32.14 -9.26
CA LYS A 348 1.03 -31.94 -10.04
C LYS A 348 1.02 -30.62 -10.82
N ILE A 349 -0.11 -30.27 -11.43
CA ILE A 349 -0.29 -28.99 -12.13
C ILE A 349 -0.28 -27.82 -11.13
N VAL A 350 -0.98 -27.96 -10.00
CA VAL A 350 -1.02 -26.95 -8.94
C VAL A 350 0.38 -26.67 -8.40
N LEU A 351 1.16 -27.71 -8.09
CA LEU A 351 2.54 -27.59 -7.61
C LEU A 351 3.45 -26.88 -8.63
N PHE A 352 3.34 -27.24 -9.91
CA PHE A 352 4.09 -26.57 -10.98
C PHE A 352 3.74 -25.07 -11.07
N LEU A 353 2.46 -24.71 -10.97
CA LEU A 353 2.02 -23.30 -10.99
C LEU A 353 2.45 -22.55 -9.73
N LEU A 354 2.44 -23.20 -8.56
CA LEU A 354 2.94 -22.64 -7.30
C LEU A 354 4.45 -22.37 -7.38
N GLU A 355 5.22 -23.29 -7.97
CA GLU A 355 6.65 -23.13 -8.20
C GLU A 355 6.94 -21.95 -9.14
N ILE A 356 6.21 -21.82 -10.25
CA ILE A 356 6.33 -20.64 -11.13
C ILE A 356 6.04 -19.36 -10.37
N LEU A 357 4.97 -19.33 -9.57
CA LEU A 357 4.59 -18.17 -8.77
C LEU A 357 5.69 -17.81 -7.77
N GLU A 358 6.28 -18.81 -7.10
CA GLU A 358 7.39 -18.63 -6.17
C GLU A 358 8.63 -18.06 -6.86
N ILE A 359 9.14 -18.76 -7.88
CA ILE A 359 10.37 -18.39 -8.59
C ILE A 359 10.23 -16.99 -9.18
N THR A 360 9.10 -16.71 -9.83
CA THR A 360 8.83 -15.39 -10.42
C THR A 360 8.81 -14.30 -9.34
N THR A 361 8.17 -14.55 -8.20
CA THR A 361 8.14 -13.59 -7.08
C THR A 361 9.53 -13.29 -6.53
N VAL A 362 10.34 -14.33 -6.29
CA VAL A 362 11.69 -14.19 -5.73
C VAL A 362 12.63 -13.52 -6.73
N TYR A 363 12.60 -13.96 -8.00
CA TYR A 363 13.41 -13.38 -9.06
C TYR A 363 13.07 -11.91 -9.30
N TRP A 364 11.78 -11.57 -9.37
CA TRP A 364 11.34 -10.19 -9.56
C TRP A 364 11.71 -9.31 -8.37
N GLY A 365 11.58 -9.82 -7.14
CA GLY A 365 11.95 -9.10 -5.92
C GLY A 365 13.44 -8.73 -5.87
N LYS A 366 14.32 -9.63 -6.34
CA LYS A 366 15.78 -9.43 -6.40
C LYS A 366 16.24 -8.62 -7.62
N SER A 367 15.36 -8.44 -8.58
CA SER A 367 15.67 -7.80 -9.85
C SER A 367 15.59 -6.28 -9.76
N ASN A 368 16.43 -5.59 -10.53
CA ASN A 368 16.39 -4.12 -10.69
C ASN A 368 15.08 -3.64 -11.33
N TRP A 369 14.25 -4.55 -11.85
CA TRP A 369 12.96 -4.27 -12.50
C TRP A 369 11.80 -4.02 -11.51
N ASN A 370 12.02 -4.28 -10.22
CA ASN A 370 10.99 -4.11 -9.20
C ASN A 370 10.53 -2.63 -9.06
N TRP A 371 11.40 -1.67 -9.40
CA TRP A 371 11.13 -0.23 -9.44
C TRP A 371 10.21 0.23 -8.30
N VAL A 372 10.64 -0.06 -7.08
CA VAL A 372 9.96 0.34 -5.86
C VAL A 372 10.43 1.72 -5.47
N HIS A 373 9.48 2.63 -5.30
CA HIS A 373 9.78 4.00 -4.92
C HIS A 373 9.14 4.37 -3.60
N HIS A 374 9.86 5.21 -2.85
CA HIS A 374 9.47 5.62 -1.51
C HIS A 374 9.19 7.12 -1.46
N TYR A 375 7.94 7.49 -1.20
CA TYR A 375 7.51 8.89 -1.05
C TYR A 375 7.54 9.30 0.42
N ARG A 376 8.20 10.42 0.73
CA ARG A 376 8.60 10.83 2.10
C ARG A 376 8.41 12.31 2.38
N GLY A 377 8.01 12.65 3.61
CA GLY A 377 7.77 14.03 4.02
C GLY A 377 6.86 14.75 3.02
N GLU A 378 7.28 15.93 2.58
CA GLU A 378 6.53 16.76 1.63
C GLU A 378 6.35 16.13 0.25
N THR A 379 7.24 15.21 -0.18
CA THR A 379 7.10 14.54 -1.49
C THR A 379 5.86 13.66 -1.60
N LYS A 380 5.28 13.23 -0.47
CA LYS A 380 3.97 12.58 -0.48
C LYS A 380 2.90 13.53 -1.02
N PHE A 381 2.88 14.78 -0.54
CA PHE A 381 1.92 15.78 -0.96
C PHE A 381 2.16 16.23 -2.41
N PHE A 382 3.42 16.37 -2.83
CA PHE A 382 3.75 16.63 -4.25
C PHE A 382 3.29 15.48 -5.17
N GLY A 383 3.56 14.22 -4.77
CA GLY A 383 3.11 13.04 -5.52
C GLY A 383 1.59 12.96 -5.64
N LEU A 384 0.87 13.29 -4.56
CA LEU A 384 -0.59 13.42 -4.58
C LEU A 384 -1.06 14.57 -5.49
N GLY A 385 -0.39 15.73 -5.43
CA GLY A 385 -0.71 16.89 -6.28
C GLY A 385 -0.61 16.56 -7.77
N ILE A 386 0.46 15.88 -8.19
CA ILE A 386 0.60 15.44 -9.58
C ILE A 386 -0.43 14.37 -9.96
N TRP A 387 -0.80 13.49 -9.02
CA TRP A 387 -1.88 12.54 -9.27
C TRP A 387 -3.25 13.22 -9.48
N PHE A 388 -3.56 14.26 -8.70
CA PHE A 388 -4.76 15.07 -8.92
C PHE A 388 -4.73 15.80 -10.27
N LEU A 389 -3.58 16.37 -10.62
CA LEU A 389 -3.37 17.03 -11.90
C LEU A 389 -3.54 16.04 -13.07
N PHE A 390 -3.03 14.82 -12.91
CA PHE A 390 -3.21 13.72 -13.85
C PHE A 390 -4.69 13.36 -14.04
N LEU A 391 -5.44 13.15 -12.95
CA LEU A 391 -6.88 12.89 -13.04
C LEU A 391 -7.65 14.04 -13.69
N PHE A 392 -7.28 15.28 -13.39
CA PHE A 392 -7.86 16.46 -14.01
C PHE A 392 -7.65 16.46 -15.53
N PHE A 393 -6.42 16.17 -15.99
CA PHE A 393 -6.13 16.03 -17.43
C PHE A 393 -6.90 14.88 -18.09
N LEU A 394 -7.06 13.74 -17.40
CA LEU A 394 -7.87 12.63 -17.91
C LEU A 394 -9.35 12.99 -18.03
N PHE A 395 -9.90 13.73 -17.09
CA PHE A 395 -11.28 14.21 -17.15
C PHE A 395 -11.49 15.18 -18.32
N LEU A 396 -10.52 16.08 -18.55
CA LEU A 396 -10.52 17.00 -19.70
C LEU A 396 -10.47 16.27 -21.05
N TRP A 397 -9.75 15.14 -21.16
CA TRP A 397 -9.70 14.35 -22.40
C TRP A 397 -11.07 13.88 -22.86
N LYS A 398 -11.89 13.43 -21.92
CA LYS A 398 -13.22 12.91 -22.20
C LYS A 398 -14.23 14.03 -22.50
N LEU A 399 -13.83 15.30 -22.36
CA LEU A 399 -14.56 16.47 -22.89
C LEU A 399 -14.28 16.71 -24.38
N LEU A 400 -13.25 16.09 -24.98
CA LEU A 400 -12.92 16.26 -26.38
C LEU A 400 -13.88 15.45 -27.26
N PRO A 401 -14.62 16.08 -28.18
CA PRO A 401 -15.52 15.36 -29.08
C PRO A 401 -14.72 14.30 -29.85
N ALA A 402 -15.10 13.03 -29.66
CA ALA A 402 -14.62 11.95 -30.52
C ALA A 402 -15.11 12.30 -31.92
N GLY A 403 -14.21 12.74 -32.79
CA GLY A 403 -14.56 13.01 -34.18
C GLY A 403 -15.02 11.71 -34.80
N LYS A 404 -16.33 11.50 -34.90
CA LYS A 404 -16.88 10.59 -35.90
C LYS A 404 -16.54 11.20 -37.24
N ILE A 405 -15.65 10.56 -37.99
CA ILE A 405 -15.52 10.81 -39.42
C ILE A 405 -16.74 10.13 -40.04
N GLU A 406 -17.89 10.79 -39.94
CA GLU A 406 -19.05 10.45 -40.75
C GLU A 406 -18.78 11.05 -42.14
N ASN A 407 -18.57 10.17 -43.12
CA ASN A 407 -18.54 10.52 -44.53
C ASN A 407 -19.91 11.05 -44.96
N SER A 408 -20.23 12.29 -44.60
CA SER A 408 -21.33 13.02 -45.21
C SER A 408 -20.73 14.02 -46.19
N LYS A 409 -20.90 13.73 -47.48
CA LYS A 409 -20.80 14.72 -48.54
C LYS A 409 -21.84 15.79 -48.24
N LEU A 410 -21.46 16.93 -47.66
CA LEU A 410 -22.15 18.22 -47.80
C LEU A 410 -21.33 19.34 -47.17
N ASP A 411 -21.15 20.40 -47.94
CA ASP A 411 -20.30 21.55 -47.68
C ASP A 411 -20.53 22.22 -46.31
N LEU A 412 -19.48 22.23 -45.47
CA LEU A 412 -19.30 23.24 -44.40
C LEU A 412 -17.81 23.41 -44.04
N SER A 413 -17.01 23.89 -44.98
CA SER A 413 -15.54 23.74 -45.02
C SER A 413 -14.73 24.59 -44.04
N ASN A 414 -15.30 25.59 -43.36
CA ASN A 414 -14.53 26.46 -42.43
C ASN A 414 -14.79 26.20 -40.93
N SER A 415 -16.02 25.85 -40.53
CA SER A 415 -16.36 25.56 -39.12
C SER A 415 -15.83 24.18 -38.68
N LEU A 416 -15.96 23.17 -39.56
CA LEU A 416 -15.47 21.81 -39.30
C LEU A 416 -13.93 21.77 -39.24
N LYS A 417 -13.23 22.53 -40.11
CA LYS A 417 -11.76 22.65 -40.13
C LYS A 417 -11.24 23.31 -38.84
N LYS A 418 -11.89 24.37 -38.35
CA LYS A 418 -11.55 25.01 -37.06
C LYS A 418 -11.79 24.08 -35.86
N LYS A 419 -12.88 23.29 -35.87
CA LYS A 419 -13.16 22.28 -34.83
C LYS A 419 -12.13 21.14 -34.84
N THR A 420 -11.76 20.62 -36.01
CA THR A 420 -10.75 19.55 -36.14
C THR A 420 -9.35 20.02 -35.76
N VAL A 421 -8.94 21.23 -36.15
CA VAL A 421 -7.64 21.80 -35.74
C VAL A 421 -7.58 22.05 -34.23
N ARG A 422 -8.65 22.59 -33.61
CA ARG A 422 -8.72 22.72 -32.14
C ARG A 422 -8.67 21.37 -31.43
N ALA A 423 -9.38 20.36 -31.92
CA ALA A 423 -9.35 19.01 -31.35
C ALA A 423 -7.95 18.37 -31.48
N ALA A 424 -7.26 18.53 -32.61
CA ALA A 424 -5.91 18.03 -32.82
C ALA A 424 -4.86 18.75 -31.94
N LEU A 425 -4.99 20.07 -31.77
CA LEU A 425 -4.12 20.86 -30.89
C LEU A 425 -4.32 20.46 -29.42
N PHE A 426 -5.56 20.33 -28.97
CA PHE A 426 -5.88 19.83 -27.63
C PHE A 426 -5.36 18.40 -27.40
N LYS A 427 -5.44 17.53 -28.42
CA LYS A 427 -4.88 16.16 -28.36
C LYS A 427 -3.38 16.18 -28.13
N LYS A 428 -2.64 17.06 -28.83
CA LYS A 428 -1.18 17.23 -28.66
C LYS A 428 -0.83 17.79 -27.28
N ILE A 429 -1.54 18.83 -26.82
CA ILE A 429 -1.36 19.41 -25.47
C ILE A 429 -1.63 18.35 -24.40
N TRP A 430 -2.63 17.49 -24.59
CA TRP A 430 -2.93 16.41 -23.66
C TRP A 430 -1.85 15.32 -23.63
N ILE A 431 -1.39 14.84 -24.80
CA ILE A 431 -0.30 13.85 -24.85
C ILE A 431 0.93 14.40 -24.11
N LEU A 432 1.24 15.69 -24.34
CA LEU A 432 2.33 16.38 -23.66
C LEU A 432 2.08 16.51 -22.15
N GLY A 433 0.87 16.90 -21.72
CA GLY A 433 0.52 16.99 -20.30
C GLY A 433 0.56 15.62 -19.59
N PHE A 434 0.10 14.57 -20.24
CA PHE A 434 0.16 13.18 -19.75
C PHE A 434 1.61 12.72 -19.60
N THR A 435 2.46 12.90 -20.62
CA THR A 435 3.87 12.52 -20.56
C THR A 435 4.62 13.34 -19.51
N ILE A 436 4.31 14.62 -19.34
CA ILE A 436 4.85 15.46 -18.28
C ILE A 436 4.42 14.93 -16.90
N CYS A 437 3.14 14.62 -16.68
CA CYS A 437 2.67 14.09 -15.39
C CYS A 437 3.34 12.76 -15.04
N CYS A 438 3.38 11.83 -15.99
CA CYS A 438 4.07 10.55 -15.81
C CYS A 438 5.57 10.74 -15.60
N GLY A 439 6.20 11.66 -16.33
CA GLY A 439 7.61 12.02 -16.18
C GLY A 439 7.92 12.65 -14.83
N PHE A 440 7.07 13.54 -14.32
CA PHE A 440 7.22 14.13 -12.98
C PHE A 440 6.96 13.12 -11.88
N GLN A 441 6.00 12.21 -12.03
CA GLN A 441 5.84 11.08 -11.10
C GLN A 441 7.12 10.24 -11.08
N PHE A 442 7.72 9.97 -12.25
CA PHE A 442 8.97 9.22 -12.35
C PHE A 442 10.17 9.97 -11.73
N LEU A 443 10.27 11.29 -11.95
CA LEU A 443 11.33 12.12 -11.35
C LEU A 443 11.18 12.22 -9.83
N LEU A 444 9.96 12.44 -9.32
CA LEU A 444 9.67 12.40 -7.89
C LEU A 444 9.87 11.01 -7.31
N ALA A 445 9.64 9.96 -8.08
CA ALA A 445 9.92 8.59 -7.67
C ALA A 445 11.42 8.38 -7.44
N ASN A 446 12.31 9.04 -8.22
CA ASN A 446 13.75 9.07 -7.95
C ASN A 446 14.16 10.02 -6.81
N SER A 447 13.27 10.91 -6.37
CA SER A 447 13.60 11.91 -5.33
C SER A 447 13.97 11.29 -3.98
N SER A 448 13.59 10.05 -3.68
CA SER A 448 14.02 9.36 -2.45
C SER A 448 15.54 9.21 -2.35
N THR A 449 16.23 9.11 -3.50
CA THR A 449 17.69 9.09 -3.58
C THR A 449 18.30 10.50 -3.53
N TRP A 450 17.50 11.53 -3.81
CA TRP A 450 17.93 12.95 -3.86
C TRP A 450 17.70 13.67 -2.53
N ILE A 451 16.72 13.22 -1.74
CA ILE A 451 16.52 13.63 -0.34
C ILE A 451 17.59 12.93 0.49
N ARG A 452 18.82 13.45 0.39
CA ARG A 452 19.89 13.13 1.32
C ARG A 452 19.49 13.70 2.68
N LEU A 453 19.40 12.85 3.69
CA LEU A 453 19.53 13.33 5.06
C LEU A 453 20.94 13.97 5.15
N PRO A 454 21.07 15.22 5.62
CA PRO A 454 22.40 15.79 5.90
C PRO A 454 23.12 14.92 6.93
N ASP A 455 24.46 15.00 7.05
CA ASP A 455 25.21 14.26 8.07
C ASP A 455 24.52 14.40 9.44
N VAL A 456 24.18 13.26 10.03
CA VAL A 456 23.06 13.16 10.98
C VAL A 456 23.59 13.07 12.41
N PHE A 457 23.20 14.02 13.26
CA PHE A 457 23.30 13.87 14.71
C PHE A 457 21.93 14.07 15.35
N PHE A 458 21.26 12.97 15.72
CA PHE A 458 19.96 13.00 16.38
C PHE A 458 19.88 11.99 17.51
N GLY A 459 19.11 12.27 18.54
CA GLY A 459 18.95 11.34 19.65
C GLY A 459 17.86 11.71 20.62
N ASP A 460 17.50 10.74 21.45
CA ASP A 460 16.66 10.88 22.62
C ASP A 460 17.42 10.46 23.89
N ARG A 461 16.73 10.44 25.02
CA ARG A 461 17.30 10.07 26.32
C ARG A 461 17.95 8.67 26.34
N PHE A 462 17.53 7.75 25.46
CA PHE A 462 17.91 6.34 25.49
C PHE A 462 18.88 5.94 24.39
N THR A 463 18.82 6.61 23.23
CA THR A 463 19.57 6.27 22.03
C THR A 463 19.90 7.53 21.24
N PHE A 464 21.13 7.63 20.74
CA PHE A 464 21.49 8.61 19.72
C PHE A 464 22.21 7.94 18.56
N LEU A 465 22.04 8.56 17.40
CA LEU A 465 22.60 8.14 16.13
C LEU A 465 23.52 9.24 15.62
N VAL A 466 24.73 8.83 15.25
CA VAL A 466 25.70 9.69 14.58
C VAL A 466 26.08 9.03 13.27
N GLN A 467 25.92 9.74 12.18
CA GLN A 467 26.31 9.28 10.86
C GLN A 467 27.33 10.25 10.25
N GLU A 468 28.50 9.69 9.94
CA GLU A 468 29.60 10.34 9.23
C GLU A 468 29.78 9.63 7.86
N LYS A 469 30.42 10.29 6.89
CA LYS A 469 30.58 9.83 5.50
C LYS A 469 30.98 8.34 5.32
N SER A 470 31.72 7.75 6.26
CA SER A 470 32.15 6.33 6.22
C SER A 470 31.83 5.52 7.48
N ARG A 471 31.21 6.13 8.49
CA ARG A 471 31.00 5.52 9.81
C ARG A 471 29.60 5.79 10.34
N LEU A 472 28.94 4.74 10.81
CA LEU A 472 27.63 4.82 11.46
C LEU A 472 27.73 4.37 12.91
N VAL A 473 27.26 5.21 13.84
CA VAL A 473 27.32 4.96 15.27
C VAL A 473 25.90 4.96 15.83
N ILE A 474 25.51 3.86 16.46
CA ILE A 474 24.28 3.77 17.25
C ILE A 474 24.65 3.49 18.70
N ALA A 475 24.49 4.51 19.52
CA ALA A 475 24.81 4.46 20.92
C ALA A 475 23.53 4.43 21.75
N GLY A 476 23.47 3.60 22.78
CA GLY A 476 22.31 3.41 23.64
C GLY A 476 21.51 2.13 23.39
N LYS A 477 20.23 2.13 23.80
CA LYS A 477 19.34 0.97 23.75
C LYS A 477 18.15 1.21 22.81
N CYS A 478 18.30 0.81 21.55
CA CYS A 478 17.29 0.98 20.51
C CYS A 478 15.89 0.39 20.84
N LYS A 479 15.78 -0.56 21.78
CA LYS A 479 14.48 -1.10 22.22
C LYS A 479 13.52 0.01 22.68
N TYR A 480 14.02 1.00 23.42
CA TYR A 480 13.21 2.09 23.98
C TYR A 480 12.88 3.18 22.95
N SER A 481 13.75 3.40 21.98
CA SER A 481 13.57 4.41 20.92
C SER A 481 12.95 3.82 19.64
N SER A 482 12.63 2.53 19.62
CA SER A 482 12.20 1.79 18.42
C SER A 482 11.01 2.41 17.68
N LYS A 483 9.98 2.86 18.41
CA LYS A 483 8.81 3.53 17.81
C LYS A 483 9.19 4.85 17.14
N ILE A 484 10.04 5.65 17.79
CA ILE A 484 10.47 6.97 17.30
C ILE A 484 11.40 6.80 16.09
N LEU A 485 12.37 5.88 16.19
CA LEU A 485 13.23 5.49 15.07
C LEU A 485 12.42 5.01 13.87
N HIS A 486 11.37 4.21 14.10
CA HIS A 486 10.52 3.70 13.02
C HIS A 486 9.67 4.81 12.38
N LYS A 487 9.21 5.78 13.16
CA LYS A 487 8.44 6.92 12.64
C LYS A 487 9.33 7.87 11.83
N SER A 488 10.57 8.06 12.28
CA SER A 488 11.53 9.01 11.72
C SER A 488 12.25 8.47 10.49
N LEU A 489 12.89 7.29 10.63
CA LEU A 489 13.72 6.70 9.60
C LEU A 489 12.95 5.68 8.75
N GLY A 490 11.87 5.08 9.27
CA GLY A 490 11.13 4.03 8.57
C GLY A 490 11.89 2.69 8.58
N LYS A 491 11.51 1.77 7.68
CA LYS A 491 12.19 0.48 7.47
C LYS A 491 13.21 0.49 6.33
N ASP A 492 13.51 1.66 5.77
CA ASP A 492 14.38 1.72 4.61
C ASP A 492 15.85 1.66 5.03
N PRO A 493 16.59 0.64 4.59
CA PRO A 493 18.01 0.53 4.86
C PRO A 493 18.79 1.74 4.36
N GLU A 494 18.42 2.40 3.25
CA GLU A 494 19.24 3.50 2.69
C GLU A 494 19.32 4.71 3.60
N ARG A 495 18.26 4.98 4.36
CA ARG A 495 18.27 6.04 5.38
C ARG A 495 19.17 5.72 6.56
N PHE A 496 19.36 4.43 6.82
CA PHE A 496 20.13 3.96 7.97
C PHE A 496 21.60 3.75 7.60
N CYS A 497 21.84 3.09 6.47
CA CYS A 497 23.17 2.70 6.00
C CYS A 497 23.86 3.82 5.21
N GLY A 498 23.13 4.82 4.73
CA GLY A 498 23.65 5.77 3.74
C GLY A 498 23.97 5.07 2.42
N ASN A 499 24.94 5.62 1.68
CA ASN A 499 25.44 4.95 0.47
C ASN A 499 26.25 3.71 0.86
N SER A 500 25.78 2.53 0.43
CA SER A 500 26.40 1.25 0.82
C SER A 500 27.86 1.14 0.38
N GLU A 501 28.28 1.87 -0.65
CA GLU A 501 29.67 1.87 -1.14
C GLU A 501 30.63 2.67 -0.26
N THR A 502 30.15 3.67 0.48
CA THR A 502 31.01 4.56 1.29
C THR A 502 31.09 4.13 2.75
N LEU A 503 30.09 3.41 3.25
CA LEU A 503 30.05 2.91 4.63
C LEU A 503 31.09 1.80 4.84
N ARG A 504 32.03 2.00 5.77
CA ARG A 504 33.11 1.04 6.09
C ARG A 504 33.02 0.50 7.52
N GLU A 505 32.41 1.25 8.43
CA GLU A 505 32.34 0.89 9.85
C GLU A 505 30.95 1.16 10.43
N ILE A 506 30.43 0.18 11.17
CA ILE A 506 29.22 0.32 11.99
C ILE A 506 29.58 0.03 13.43
N TYR A 507 29.21 0.93 14.34
CA TYR A 507 29.30 0.73 15.78
C TYR A 507 27.93 0.61 16.42
N ILE A 508 27.74 -0.41 17.25
CA ILE A 508 26.52 -0.59 18.06
C ILE A 508 26.84 -0.89 19.53
N GLU A 509 26.07 -0.30 20.43
CA GLU A 509 26.26 -0.48 21.89
C GLU A 509 25.43 -1.60 22.51
N HIS A 510 24.34 -1.99 21.86
CA HIS A 510 23.37 -2.93 22.43
C HIS A 510 22.76 -3.81 21.33
N GLU A 511 22.48 -5.07 21.68
CA GLU A 511 21.92 -6.06 20.75
C GLU A 511 20.58 -5.61 20.13
N SER A 512 19.77 -4.85 20.86
CA SER A 512 18.49 -4.33 20.35
C SER A 512 18.62 -3.44 19.12
N CYS A 513 19.82 -2.97 18.79
CA CYS A 513 20.08 -2.14 17.60
C CYS A 513 20.37 -2.97 16.35
N LEU A 514 20.51 -4.30 16.47
CA LEU A 514 20.86 -5.19 15.36
C LEU A 514 19.79 -5.24 14.28
N ASP A 515 18.52 -5.24 14.68
CA ASP A 515 17.39 -5.23 13.73
C ASP A 515 17.41 -4.02 12.78
N TRP A 516 18.09 -2.93 13.18
CA TRP A 516 18.21 -1.72 12.38
C TRP A 516 19.35 -1.77 11.37
N ILE A 517 20.46 -2.43 11.72
CA ILE A 517 21.66 -2.53 10.86
C ILE A 517 21.71 -3.82 10.04
N SER A 518 20.86 -4.80 10.33
CA SER A 518 20.88 -6.11 9.68
C SER A 518 20.85 -6.00 8.15
N GLU A 519 20.13 -5.00 7.64
CA GLU A 519 20.02 -4.80 6.22
C GLU A 519 21.20 -4.04 5.61
N CYS A 520 21.90 -3.20 6.40
CA CYS A 520 23.19 -2.61 6.01
C CYS A 520 24.24 -3.69 5.80
N LEU A 521 24.31 -4.63 6.73
CA LEU A 521 25.24 -5.75 6.69
C LEU A 521 24.97 -6.70 5.51
N LYS A 522 23.69 -6.90 5.17
CA LYS A 522 23.30 -7.67 3.97
C LYS A 522 23.70 -6.98 2.67
N ARG A 523 23.61 -5.64 2.62
CA ARG A 523 23.93 -4.85 1.42
C ARG A 523 25.43 -4.69 1.18
N ASN A 524 26.24 -4.63 2.24
CA ASN A 524 27.70 -4.52 2.14
C ASN A 524 28.38 -5.46 3.15
N GLN A 525 28.92 -6.57 2.64
CA GLN A 525 29.62 -7.57 3.45
C GLN A 525 31.02 -7.13 3.91
N ASN A 526 31.57 -6.06 3.33
CA ASN A 526 32.90 -5.54 3.68
C ASN A 526 32.87 -4.54 4.85
N VAL A 527 31.69 -4.30 5.47
CA VAL A 527 31.56 -3.39 6.60
C VAL A 527 32.07 -4.04 7.88
N SER A 528 32.96 -3.33 8.58
CA SER A 528 33.42 -3.75 9.91
C SER A 528 32.37 -3.44 10.98
N LEU A 529 31.86 -4.47 11.66
CA LEU A 529 30.91 -4.32 12.77
C LEU A 529 31.64 -4.31 14.12
N LYS A 530 31.60 -3.16 14.79
CA LYS A 530 32.15 -2.97 16.13
C LYS A 530 31.04 -3.01 17.18
N TYR A 531 31.19 -3.85 18.19
CA TYR A 531 30.18 -4.04 19.23
C TYR A 531 30.70 -3.67 20.62
N GLY A 532 29.98 -2.77 21.29
CA GLY A 532 30.30 -2.23 22.62
C GLY A 532 29.74 -3.02 23.82
N GLY A 533 29.17 -4.21 23.60
CA GLY A 533 28.62 -5.04 24.67
C GLY A 533 29.68 -5.94 25.34
N LYS A 534 29.25 -6.68 26.39
CA LYS A 534 30.15 -7.57 27.15
C LYS A 534 30.44 -8.89 26.42
N GLU A 535 29.46 -9.44 25.73
CA GLU A 535 29.53 -10.74 25.06
C GLU A 535 28.98 -10.65 23.64
N LYS A 536 29.59 -11.38 22.70
CA LYS A 536 29.11 -11.43 21.31
C LYS A 536 27.69 -12.01 21.27
N PRO A 537 26.69 -11.29 20.72
CA PRO A 537 25.34 -11.84 20.61
C PRO A 537 25.33 -13.01 19.62
N LYS A 538 24.67 -14.10 19.98
CA LYS A 538 24.51 -15.26 19.11
C LYS A 538 23.41 -14.96 18.08
N ILE A 539 23.80 -14.56 16.88
CA ILE A 539 22.88 -14.34 15.76
C ILE A 539 23.27 -15.27 14.62
N ALA A 540 22.28 -15.98 14.07
CA ALA A 540 22.49 -16.82 12.91
C ALA A 540 22.94 -15.99 11.70
N GLY A 541 24.09 -16.33 11.11
CA GLY A 541 24.55 -15.80 9.83
C GLY A 541 25.45 -14.57 9.86
N PHE A 542 26.01 -14.17 11.02
CA PHE A 542 27.00 -13.09 11.09
C PHE A 542 28.10 -13.38 12.11
N GLU A 543 29.33 -13.60 11.65
CA GLU A 543 30.47 -14.00 12.51
C GLU A 543 31.56 -12.92 12.64
N ASN A 544 31.55 -11.89 11.78
CA ASN A 544 32.54 -10.81 11.75
C ASN A 544 32.27 -9.73 12.81
N TRP A 545 32.45 -10.09 14.09
CA TRP A 545 32.31 -9.18 15.23
C TRP A 545 33.66 -8.73 15.77
N ILE A 546 33.87 -7.42 15.81
CA ILE A 546 34.98 -6.82 16.55
C ILE A 546 34.42 -6.32 17.89
N LEU A 547 34.71 -7.05 18.97
CA LEU A 547 34.34 -6.61 20.31
C LEU A 547 35.25 -5.44 20.71
N ILE A 548 34.66 -4.30 21.05
CA ILE A 548 35.41 -3.14 21.53
C ILE A 548 34.82 -2.61 22.83
N PRO A 549 35.62 -1.97 23.70
CA PRO A 549 35.07 -1.26 24.85
C PRO A 549 34.09 -0.18 24.39
N LYS A 550 33.14 0.18 25.27
CA LYS A 550 32.18 1.25 24.98
C LYS A 550 32.90 2.55 24.63
N LEU A 551 32.54 3.11 23.48
CA LEU A 551 33.07 4.38 23.04
C LEU A 551 32.54 5.49 23.95
N ARG A 552 33.43 6.40 24.30
CA ARG A 552 33.12 7.58 25.12
C ARG A 552 33.20 8.88 24.32
N GLU A 553 33.83 8.82 23.15
CA GLU A 553 34.06 9.95 22.27
C GLU A 553 33.51 9.63 20.89
N PHE A 554 32.78 10.57 20.32
CA PHE A 554 32.14 10.47 19.02
C PHE A 554 32.45 11.75 18.23
N HIS A 555 32.78 11.61 16.95
CA HIS A 555 32.95 12.77 16.07
C HIS A 555 31.57 13.24 15.61
N LEU A 556 31.32 14.54 15.67
CA LEU A 556 30.08 15.12 15.18
C LEU A 556 30.23 15.47 13.68
N PRO A 557 29.10 15.59 12.95
CA PRO A 557 29.09 16.03 11.55
C PRO A 557 29.85 17.33 11.28
N ASP A 558 29.81 18.28 12.21
CA ASP A 558 30.49 19.56 12.07
C ASP A 558 32.01 19.38 12.26
N PRO A 559 32.84 19.84 11.29
CA PRO A 559 34.28 19.60 11.30
C PRO A 559 34.94 20.26 12.52
N GLY A 560 35.52 19.43 13.39
CA GLY A 560 36.20 19.86 14.61
C GLY A 560 35.41 19.67 15.90
N GLN A 561 34.10 19.44 15.81
CA GLN A 561 33.26 19.18 16.98
C GLN A 561 33.26 17.71 17.40
N ARG A 562 33.26 17.48 18.71
CA ARG A 562 33.23 16.14 19.32
C ARG A 562 32.13 16.04 20.36
N LEU A 563 31.56 14.85 20.48
CA LEU A 563 30.65 14.50 21.57
C LEU A 563 31.38 13.58 22.55
N ILE A 564 31.47 14.01 23.82
CA ILE A 564 32.03 13.23 24.91
C ILE A 564 30.90 12.80 25.83
N ARG A 565 30.80 11.50 26.11
CA ARG A 565 29.86 10.94 27.08
C ARG A 565 30.52 10.92 28.46
N PHE A 566 29.86 11.53 29.45
CA PHE A 566 30.35 11.64 30.82
C PHE A 566 29.35 11.04 31.81
N GLU A 567 29.70 9.93 32.46
CA GLU A 567 28.90 9.30 33.52
C GLU A 567 29.26 9.88 34.90
N VAL A 568 28.33 10.63 35.48
CA VAL A 568 28.54 11.30 36.77
C VAL A 568 28.77 10.28 37.89
N GLY A 569 29.86 10.48 38.65
CA GLY A 569 30.27 9.62 39.76
C GLY A 569 31.02 8.35 39.37
N LYS A 570 31.21 8.08 38.07
CA LYS A 570 32.09 7.01 37.57
C LYS A 570 33.28 7.55 36.80
N ASP A 571 33.08 8.59 36.00
CA ASP A 571 34.12 9.17 35.19
C ASP A 571 34.89 10.26 35.95
N SER A 572 36.21 10.31 35.74
CA SER A 572 37.07 11.30 36.39
C SER A 572 36.92 12.66 35.75
N LEU A 573 36.55 13.65 36.56
CA LEU A 573 36.44 15.05 36.15
C LEU A 573 37.79 15.60 35.66
N LEU A 574 38.89 15.22 36.30
CA LEU A 574 40.25 15.62 35.90
C LEU A 574 40.58 15.16 34.47
N LYS A 575 40.14 13.95 34.10
CA LYS A 575 40.31 13.42 32.75
C LYS A 575 39.47 14.20 31.74
N LEU A 576 38.21 14.50 32.08
CA LEU A 576 37.34 15.32 31.24
C LEU A 576 37.93 16.71 31.00
N THR A 577 38.40 17.38 32.06
CA THR A 577 39.04 18.70 31.97
C THR A 577 40.25 18.67 31.04
N ASN A 578 41.15 17.69 31.19
CA ASN A 578 42.32 17.57 30.31
C ASN A 578 41.94 17.37 28.83
N GLN A 579 40.87 16.61 28.55
CA GLN A 579 40.38 16.37 27.19
C GLN A 579 39.69 17.59 26.56
N THR A 580 39.11 18.46 27.40
CA THR A 580 38.27 19.60 26.98
C THR A 580 38.96 20.95 27.21
N LYS A 581 40.28 20.96 27.42
CA LYS A 581 41.11 22.17 27.52
C LYS A 581 41.11 23.01 26.25
N ASN A 582 41.02 22.37 25.08
CA ASN A 582 40.98 23.00 23.76
C ASN A 582 39.86 22.38 22.91
N GLY A 583 39.45 23.08 21.86
CA GLY A 583 38.42 22.63 20.91
C GLY A 583 36.99 22.99 21.32
N GLU A 584 36.05 22.43 20.58
CA GLU A 584 34.61 22.67 20.72
C GLU A 584 33.82 21.38 20.58
N GLY A 585 32.63 21.34 21.17
CA GLY A 585 31.81 20.15 21.16
C GLY A 585 30.77 20.07 22.26
N ILE A 586 30.25 18.87 22.44
CA ILE A 586 29.14 18.55 23.32
C ILE A 586 29.61 17.56 24.39
N ILE A 587 29.29 17.82 25.65
CA ILE A 587 29.48 16.88 26.76
C ILE A 587 28.10 16.36 27.17
N LEU A 588 27.80 15.11 26.82
CA LEU A 588 26.55 14.45 27.15
C LEU A 588 26.61 13.91 28.58
N ILE A 589 25.84 14.51 29.48
CA ILE A 589 25.76 14.11 30.88
C ILE A 589 24.85 12.89 31.01
N LEU A 590 25.40 11.82 31.59
CA LEU A 590 24.65 10.64 31.99
C LEU A 590 24.55 10.60 33.51
N PRO A 591 23.37 10.89 34.08
CA PRO A 591 23.18 10.84 35.52
C PRO A 591 23.26 9.41 36.04
N ARG A 592 23.66 9.28 37.31
CA ARG A 592 23.54 8.01 38.04
C ARG A 592 22.07 7.72 38.30
N PHE A 593 21.68 6.44 38.27
CA PHE A 593 20.28 6.02 38.43
C PHE A 593 19.65 6.65 39.70
N ARG A 594 18.52 7.36 39.53
CA ARG A 594 17.75 8.15 40.53
C ARG A 594 18.28 9.55 40.92
N ILE A 595 19.42 9.99 40.41
CA ILE A 595 19.91 11.36 40.64
C ILE A 595 19.60 12.18 39.38
N LYS A 596 18.92 13.32 39.51
CA LYS A 596 18.73 14.24 38.38
C LYS A 596 19.90 15.21 38.36
N GLU A 597 20.50 15.38 37.18
CA GLU A 597 21.55 16.36 36.92
C GLU A 597 20.99 17.41 35.98
N ASP A 598 21.12 18.69 36.32
CA ASP A 598 20.71 19.80 35.44
C ASP A 598 21.91 20.28 34.60
N PRO A 599 21.91 20.09 33.27
CA PRO A 599 22.98 20.57 32.40
C PRO A 599 23.25 22.07 32.51
N ARG A 600 22.26 22.88 32.92
CA ARG A 600 22.42 24.32 33.10
C ARG A 600 23.37 24.65 34.24
N GLU A 601 23.31 23.89 35.34
CA GLU A 601 24.22 24.06 36.47
C GLU A 601 25.65 23.70 36.07
N TRP A 602 25.83 22.58 35.36
CA TRP A 602 27.13 22.18 34.82
C TRP A 602 27.73 23.22 33.88
N ASN A 603 26.91 23.82 33.00
CA ASN A 603 27.36 24.92 32.14
C ASN A 603 27.72 26.18 32.91
N ARG A 604 27.02 26.49 34.02
CA ARG A 604 27.33 27.64 34.89
C ARG A 604 28.70 27.48 35.54
N PHE A 605 29.06 26.27 35.97
CA PHE A 605 30.33 25.97 36.62
C PHE A 605 31.45 25.54 35.65
N ARG A 606 31.15 25.35 34.36
CA ARG A 606 32.09 24.91 33.32
C ARG A 606 33.46 25.60 33.37
N LYS A 607 33.49 26.92 33.54
CA LYS A 607 34.73 27.70 33.61
C LYS A 607 35.56 27.34 34.84
N GLN A 608 34.92 27.12 35.99
CA GLN A 608 35.57 26.69 37.23
C GLN A 608 36.10 25.26 37.13
N LEU A 609 35.47 24.42 36.29
CA LEU A 609 35.91 23.06 35.98
C LEU A 609 37.10 23.00 35.01
N GLY A 610 37.61 24.15 34.52
CA GLY A 610 38.73 24.22 33.59
C GLY A 610 38.40 23.80 32.16
N ILE A 611 37.11 23.82 31.78
CA ILE A 611 36.62 23.37 30.47
C ILE A 611 36.54 24.58 29.52
N ALA A 612 37.00 24.41 28.27
CA ALA A 612 37.06 25.49 27.29
C ALA A 612 35.67 26.02 26.89
N PRO A 613 35.55 27.28 26.44
CA PRO A 613 34.26 27.89 26.15
C PRO A 613 33.51 27.27 24.96
N GLY A 614 34.21 26.54 24.08
CA GLY A 614 33.61 25.82 22.95
C GLY A 614 32.87 24.54 23.33
N TRP A 615 32.95 24.08 24.58
CA TRP A 615 32.28 22.85 25.04
C TRP A 615 30.99 23.14 25.80
N LYS A 616 29.89 22.46 25.46
CA LYS A 616 28.61 22.64 26.15
C LYS A 616 28.12 21.34 26.78
N PHE A 617 27.74 21.38 28.04
CA PHE A 617 27.05 20.27 28.70
C PHE A 617 25.60 20.21 28.23
N ILE A 618 25.12 19.01 27.87
CA ILE A 618 23.72 18.78 27.55
C ILE A 618 23.21 17.52 28.25
N GLY A 619 21.92 17.49 28.52
CA GLY A 619 21.20 16.30 28.98
C GLY A 619 20.77 15.41 27.80
N GLY A 620 20.46 14.14 28.07
CA GLY A 620 19.90 13.26 27.03
C GLY A 620 18.53 13.70 26.49
N ASP A 621 17.81 14.54 27.24
CA ASP A 621 16.57 15.20 26.86
C ASP A 621 16.78 16.51 26.08
N GLU A 622 17.99 17.06 26.06
CA GLU A 622 18.38 18.24 25.29
C GLU A 622 19.06 17.88 23.95
N LEU A 623 19.16 16.59 23.62
CA LEU A 623 19.57 16.15 22.30
C LEU A 623 18.63 16.72 21.24
N PRO A 624 19.10 16.95 19.99
CA PRO A 624 18.33 17.63 18.93
C PRO A 624 17.01 16.93 18.51
N GLY A 625 16.64 15.83 19.17
CA GLY A 625 15.45 15.06 18.92
C GLY A 625 15.63 14.21 17.67
N ILE A 626 14.94 13.07 17.62
CA ILE A 626 14.90 12.26 16.40
C ILE A 626 13.80 12.87 15.51
N PRO A 627 14.14 13.41 14.32
CA PRO A 627 13.18 14.13 13.49
C PRO A 627 12.11 13.19 12.98
N VAL A 628 10.88 13.43 13.41
CA VAL A 628 9.73 12.69 12.92
C VAL A 628 9.35 13.27 11.55
N LEU A 629 9.85 12.62 10.49
CA LEU A 629 9.61 12.97 9.08
C LEU A 629 8.19 12.66 8.58
#